data_AF-A0AAD6EGD1-F1
#
_entry.id   AF-A0AAD6EGD1-F1
#
_cell.length_a   1.000
_cell.length_b   1.000
_cell.length_c   1.000
_cell.angle_alpha   90.00
_cell.angle_beta   90.00
_cell.angle_gamma   90.00
#
_symmetry.space_group_name_H-M   'P 1'
#
loop_
_entity.id
_entity.type
_entity.pdbx_description
1 polymer ?
#
loop_
_entity_poly.entity_id
_entity_poly.type
_entity_poly.pdbx_seq_one_letter_code
_entity_poly.pdbx_strand_id
1 'polypeptide(L)'
;MASRSVGDHINYYVHHTNINFRLPTSPDMPILMAPAGTGIAPMRASCKSVLLSPRLSLASAILFYGCSDPNKDFIYKDKLRS
;
A
#
# COMPACT_ATOMS: atom_id res chain seq x y z
N MET A 1 11.48 -15.45 -6.52
CA MET A 1 12.42 -14.57 -5.79
C MET A 1 12.98 -15.20 -4.51
N ALA A 2 12.27 -16.10 -3.83
CA ALA A 2 12.65 -16.64 -2.52
C ALA A 2 14.00 -17.41 -2.44
N SER A 3 14.63 -17.76 -3.57
CA SER A 3 15.93 -18.43 -3.65
C SER A 3 16.98 -17.65 -4.47
N ARG A 4 16.81 -16.32 -4.56
CA ARG A 4 17.74 -15.42 -5.24
C ARG A 4 18.62 -14.69 -4.23
N SER A 5 19.84 -14.38 -4.63
CA SER A 5 20.81 -13.67 -3.80
C SER A 5 20.98 -12.23 -4.27
N VAL A 6 21.47 -11.37 -3.37
CA VAL A 6 21.84 -10.00 -3.71
C VAL A 6 22.93 -10.04 -4.80
N GLY A 7 22.69 -9.37 -5.93
CA GLY A 7 23.58 -9.38 -7.10
C GLY A 7 23.04 -10.16 -8.30
N ASP A 8 21.98 -10.96 -8.13
CA ASP A 8 21.33 -11.64 -9.25
C ASP A 8 20.59 -10.65 -10.17
N HIS A 9 20.77 -10.79 -11.48
CA HIS A 9 20.00 -10.04 -12.47
C HIS A 9 18.57 -10.58 -12.55
N ILE A 10 17.59 -9.67 -12.52
CA ILE A 10 16.17 -9.99 -12.65
C ILE A 10 15.62 -9.31 -13.89
N ASN A 11 15.14 -10.10 -14.84
CA ASN A 11 14.38 -9.59 -15.97
C ASN A 11 12.95 -9.33 -15.52
N TYR A 12 12.49 -8.10 -15.67
CA TYR A 12 11.12 -7.69 -15.35
C TYR A 12 10.61 -6.71 -16.39
N TYR A 13 9.29 -6.58 -16.47
CA TYR A 13 8.60 -5.62 -17.31
C TYR A 13 7.53 -4.89 -16.49
N VAL A 14 7.33 -3.61 -16.76
CA VAL A 14 6.29 -2.82 -16.11
C VAL A 14 5.01 -2.96 -16.90
N HIS A 15 4.03 -3.66 -16.33
CA HIS A 15 2.69 -3.73 -16.90
C HIS A 15 1.82 -2.63 -16.33
N HIS A 16 1.38 -1.70 -17.17
CA HIS A 16 0.39 -0.70 -16.78
C HIS A 16 -0.99 -1.36 -16.69
N THR A 17 -1.55 -1.44 -15.49
CA THR A 17 -2.88 -2.00 -15.28
C THR A 17 -3.96 -1.04 -15.80
N ASN A 18 -4.96 -1.57 -16.50
CA ASN A 18 -6.11 -0.80 -17.00
C ASN A 18 -7.15 -0.47 -15.89
N ILE A 19 -6.87 -0.89 -14.66
CA ILE A 19 -7.65 -0.56 -13.47
C ILE A 19 -7.09 0.74 -12.90
N ASN A 20 -7.97 1.72 -12.68
CA ASN A 20 -7.63 3.01 -12.07
C ASN A 20 -7.28 2.84 -10.58
N PHE A 21 -6.10 2.30 -10.29
CA PHE A 21 -5.53 2.22 -8.95
C PHE A 21 -4.68 3.47 -8.68
N ARG A 22 -5.34 4.64 -8.70
CA ARG A 22 -4.71 5.95 -8.46
C ARG A 22 -5.48 6.67 -7.38
N LEU A 23 -4.80 7.55 -6.65
CA LEU A 23 -5.46 8.44 -5.72
C LEU A 23 -6.40 9.38 -6.48
N PRO A 24 -7.56 9.74 -5.88
CA PRO A 24 -8.43 10.76 -6.44
C PRO A 24 -7.69 12.10 -6.51
N THR A 25 -7.99 12.88 -7.53
CA THR A 25 -7.37 14.21 -7.74
C THR A 25 -7.84 15.23 -6.70
N SER A 26 -9.01 15.00 -6.09
CA SER A 26 -9.58 15.86 -5.05
C SER A 26 -9.07 15.46 -3.66
N PRO A 27 -8.44 16.38 -2.90
CA PRO A 27 -7.88 16.09 -1.58
C PRO A 27 -8.93 15.83 -0.49
N ASP A 28 -10.20 16.19 -0.74
CA ASP A 28 -11.29 16.08 0.24
C ASP A 28 -12.06 14.74 0.15
N MET A 29 -11.71 13.87 -0.80
CA MET A 29 -12.39 12.60 -0.98
C MET A 29 -11.81 11.55 -0.02
N PRO A 30 -12.62 10.95 0.89
CA PRO A 30 -12.14 9.91 1.79
C PRO A 30 -11.74 8.66 1.00
N ILE A 31 -10.68 8.00 1.44
CA ILE A 31 -10.11 6.83 0.77
C ILE A 31 -10.28 5.62 1.67
N LEU A 32 -11.05 4.63 1.20
CA LEU A 32 -11.19 3.32 1.85
C LEU A 32 -10.22 2.33 1.23
N MET A 33 -9.36 1.74 2.04
CA MET A 33 -8.41 0.72 1.64
C MET A 33 -8.71 -0.58 2.39
N ALA A 34 -8.97 -1.68 1.68
CA ALA A 34 -9.22 -2.99 2.29
C ALA A 34 -8.36 -4.09 1.63
N PRO A 35 -7.02 -4.09 1.85
CA PRO A 35 -6.16 -5.13 1.32
C PRO A 35 -6.30 -6.43 2.12
N ALA A 36 -6.29 -7.56 1.41
CA ALA A 36 -6.11 -8.88 2.00
C ALA A 36 -4.64 -9.32 1.88
N GLY A 37 -3.98 -9.63 3.00
CA GLY A 37 -2.61 -10.17 3.03
C GLY A 37 -1.59 -9.32 2.27
N THR A 38 -0.96 -9.90 1.23
CA THR A 38 0.05 -9.22 0.38
C THR A 38 -0.51 -8.10 -0.49
N GLY A 39 -1.85 -7.99 -0.59
CA GLY A 39 -2.54 -6.90 -1.27
C GLY A 39 -2.24 -5.50 -0.69
N ILE A 40 -1.58 -5.41 0.46
CA ILE A 40 -1.09 -4.15 1.04
C ILE A 40 0.08 -3.55 0.25
N ALA A 41 0.84 -4.37 -0.50
CA ALA A 41 2.01 -3.92 -1.24
C ALA A 41 1.75 -2.73 -2.19
N PRO A 42 0.72 -2.76 -3.07
CA PRO A 42 0.40 -1.63 -3.93
C PRO A 42 -0.13 -0.41 -3.15
N MET A 43 -0.88 -0.64 -2.07
CA MET A 43 -1.47 0.44 -1.24
C MET A 43 -0.44 1.22 -0.44
N ARG A 44 0.71 0.63 -0.13
CA ARG A 44 1.79 1.29 0.63
C ARG A 44 2.25 2.59 -0.02
N ALA A 45 2.34 2.62 -1.36
CA ALA A 45 2.72 3.83 -2.09
C ALA A 45 1.68 4.93 -1.92
N SER A 46 0.40 4.59 -2.08
CA SER A 46 -0.74 5.51 -1.90
C SER A 46 -0.81 6.08 -0.49
N CYS A 47 -0.62 5.25 0.54
CA CYS A 47 -0.58 5.67 1.94
C CYS A 47 0.56 6.68 2.19
N LYS A 48 1.76 6.41 1.68
CA LYS A 48 2.90 7.33 1.81
C LYS A 48 2.64 8.66 1.10
N SER A 49 2.03 8.65 -0.09
CA SER A 49 1.68 9.90 -0.78
C SER A 49 0.59 10.71 -0.05
N VAL A 50 -0.36 10.06 0.61
CA VAL A 50 -1.36 10.73 1.46
C VAL A 50 -0.68 11.38 2.67
N LEU A 51 0.19 10.66 3.38
CA LEU A 51 0.91 11.17 4.55
C LEU A 51 1.89 12.33 4.21
N LEU A 52 2.49 12.30 3.01
CA LEU A 52 3.41 13.35 2.55
C LEU A 52 2.72 14.55 1.92
N SER A 53 1.39 14.52 1.73
CA SER A 53 0.66 15.60 1.08
C SER A 53 0.25 16.67 2.10
N PRO A 54 0.87 17.86 2.13
CA PRO A 54 0.55 18.91 3.11
C PRO A 54 -0.83 19.55 2.90
N ARG A 55 -1.52 19.20 1.79
CA ARG A 55 -2.83 19.74 1.40
C ARG A 55 -4.00 18.80 1.64
N LEU A 56 -3.75 17.54 2.01
CA LEU A 56 -4.80 16.69 2.53
C LEU A 56 -4.97 17.06 4.01
N SER A 57 -5.84 18.03 4.28
CA SER A 57 -6.55 18.03 5.56
C SER A 57 -7.23 16.68 5.62
N LEU A 58 -6.57 15.71 6.27
CA LEU A 58 -6.77 14.27 6.18
C LEU A 58 -8.22 13.89 5.84
N ALA A 59 -8.55 13.84 4.54
CA ALA A 59 -9.78 13.19 4.13
C ALA A 59 -9.64 11.76 4.64
N SER A 60 -10.52 11.37 5.56
CA SER A 60 -10.35 10.19 6.40
C SER A 60 -9.92 8.98 5.57
N ALA A 61 -8.63 8.64 5.66
CA ALA A 61 -8.07 7.48 4.99
C ALA A 61 -8.19 6.31 5.96
N ILE A 62 -9.14 5.42 5.69
CA ILE A 62 -9.42 4.27 6.54
C ILE A 62 -8.84 3.03 5.88
N LEU A 63 -7.93 2.35 6.59
CA LEU A 63 -7.31 1.12 6.14
C LEU A 63 -7.79 -0.06 6.99
N PHE A 64 -8.60 -0.92 6.39
CA PHE A 64 -9.00 -2.20 6.97
C PHE A 64 -8.02 -3.28 6.55
N TYR A 65 -7.10 -3.62 7.43
CA TYR A 65 -6.15 -4.70 7.20
C TYR A 65 -6.64 -6.00 7.84
N GLY A 66 -6.88 -7.02 7.01
CA GLY A 66 -7.18 -8.38 7.46
C GLY A 66 -5.93 -9.25 7.44
N CYS A 67 -5.57 -9.85 8.58
CA CYS A 67 -4.57 -10.90 8.68
C CYS A 67 -5.08 -12.09 9.51
N SER A 68 -4.58 -13.29 9.20
CA SER A 68 -4.93 -14.52 9.92
C SER A 68 -4.33 -14.55 11.33
N ASP A 69 -3.06 -14.17 11.49
CA ASP A 69 -2.40 -14.02 12.80
C ASP A 69 -1.66 -12.66 12.90
N PRO A 70 -2.03 -11.78 13.86
CA PRO A 70 -1.42 -10.46 14.02
C PRO A 70 0.05 -10.45 14.47
N ASN A 71 0.61 -11.61 14.83
CA ASN A 71 2.02 -11.76 15.19
C ASN A 71 2.86 -12.40 14.09
N LYS A 72 2.25 -13.09 13.11
CA LYS A 72 2.96 -13.77 12.01
C LYS A 72 2.75 -13.11 10.66
N ASP A 73 1.51 -12.73 10.36
CA ASP A 73 1.10 -12.34 9.02
C ASP A 73 0.87 -10.84 8.88
N PHE A 74 1.04 -10.06 9.95
CA PHE A 74 0.88 -8.61 9.91
C PHE A 74 2.12 -7.93 9.31
N ILE A 75 2.20 -8.00 7.99
CA ILE A 75 3.26 -7.34 7.21
C ILE A 75 3.09 -5.82 7.37
N TYR A 76 4.16 -5.13 7.83
CA TYR A 76 4.22 -3.68 8.10
C TYR A 76 3.54 -3.17 9.39
N LYS A 77 3.32 -4.03 10.39
CA LYS A 77 2.73 -3.70 11.71
C LYS A 77 3.24 -2.38 12.32
N ASP A 78 4.55 -2.17 12.35
CA ASP A 78 5.16 -0.98 12.99
C ASP A 78 4.86 0.34 12.27
N LYS A 79 4.62 0.30 10.95
CA LYS A 79 4.30 1.50 10.16
C LYS A 79 2.83 1.85 10.12
N LEU A 80 1.97 0.91 10.50
CA LEU A 80 0.51 1.03 10.40
C LEU A 80 -0.15 1.39 11.74
N ARG A 81 0.56 1.23 12.85
CA ARG A 81 0.07 1.52 14.21
C ARG A 81 0.58 2.84 14.80
N SER A 82 1.42 3.59 14.07
CA SER A 82 1.91 4.91 14.48
C SER A 82 1.01 6.02 13.96
#